data_AF-A0A7V9ZMW6-F1
#
_entry.id   AF-A0A7V9ZMW6-F1
#
_cell.length_a   1.000
_cell.length_b   1.000
_cell.length_c   1.000
_cell.angle_alpha   90.00
_cell.angle_beta   90.00
_cell.angle_gamma   90.00
#
_symmetry.space_group_name_H-M   'P 1'
#
loop_
_entity.id
_entity.type
_entity.pdbx_description
1 polymer ?
#
loop_
_entity_poly.entity_id
_entity_poly.type
_entity_poly.pdbx_seq_one_letter_code
_entity_poly.pdbx_strand_id
1 'polypeptide(L)'
;MDPENDYSEPVESTLTDSPQSNKTYSRAPNSSTQAPAGSLEQHPKAEEIVKIADIQRMDIDQLNLYAKQIGLKHLGSLTKSQVVFEIVKAISENPNEVLYGEGVLEILPDGFGFLRSPNYNYLPSAEDIYVSPA
;
A
#
# COMPACT_ATOMS: atom_id res chain seq x y z
N MET A 1 10.06 3.97 -61.68
CA MET A 1 10.63 3.03 -60.70
C MET A 1 9.85 3.20 -59.41
N ASP A 2 8.69 2.57 -59.43
CA ASP A 2 7.62 2.46 -58.43
C ASP A 2 8.02 1.53 -57.26
N PRO A 3 7.18 1.37 -56.20
CA PRO A 3 6.30 2.33 -55.54
C PRO A 3 6.23 2.20 -53.99
N GLU A 4 5.50 3.18 -53.42
CA GLU A 4 4.66 3.18 -52.22
C GLU A 4 4.43 1.85 -51.48
N ASN A 5 4.58 1.89 -50.15
CA ASN A 5 4.02 0.89 -49.25
C ASN A 5 2.75 1.47 -48.59
N ASP A 6 1.67 1.43 -49.36
CA ASP A 6 0.29 1.62 -48.93
C ASP A 6 -0.20 0.33 -48.26
N TYR A 7 -0.47 0.38 -46.95
CA TYR A 7 -1.23 -0.67 -46.28
C TYR A 7 -2.36 -0.01 -45.49
N SER A 8 -3.46 0.21 -46.22
CA SER A 8 -4.79 0.41 -45.66
C SER A 8 -5.43 -0.94 -45.27
N GLU A 9 -6.25 -0.91 -44.22
CA GLU A 9 -6.93 -2.02 -43.54
C GLU A 9 -7.90 -2.83 -44.43
N PRO A 10 -8.45 -3.93 -43.89
CA PRO A 10 -9.90 -3.90 -43.70
C PRO A 10 -10.35 -4.34 -42.30
N VAL A 11 -11.29 -3.54 -41.79
CA VAL A 11 -12.29 -3.87 -40.78
C VAL A 11 -13.13 -5.07 -41.21
N GLU A 12 -13.43 -6.02 -40.30
CA GLU A 12 -14.82 -6.48 -40.12
C GLU A 12 -15.08 -7.14 -38.77
N SER A 13 -16.20 -6.70 -38.20
CA SER A 13 -16.90 -7.07 -36.98
C SER A 13 -17.50 -8.47 -37.01
N THR A 14 -17.51 -9.17 -35.86
CA THR A 14 -18.68 -9.97 -35.45
C THR A 14 -18.93 -9.84 -33.95
N LEU A 15 -19.97 -9.08 -33.62
CA LEU A 15 -20.79 -9.31 -32.44
C LEU A 15 -21.42 -10.71 -32.58
N THR A 16 -21.25 -11.56 -31.58
CA THR A 16 -22.30 -12.53 -31.24
C THR A 16 -22.56 -12.48 -29.75
N ASP A 17 -23.85 -12.34 -29.49
CA ASP A 17 -24.54 -12.13 -28.24
C ASP A 17 -25.12 -13.48 -27.75
N SER A 18 -25.41 -13.53 -26.44
CA SER A 18 -26.44 -14.36 -25.79
C SER A 18 -26.15 -15.85 -25.43
N PRO A 19 -26.92 -16.50 -24.52
CA PRO A 19 -27.01 -16.22 -23.08
C PRO A 19 -27.15 -17.50 -22.19
N GLN A 20 -27.36 -17.31 -20.88
CA GLN A 20 -27.99 -18.23 -19.89
C GLN A 20 -27.21 -19.44 -19.32
N SER A 21 -27.09 -19.50 -17.99
CA SER A 21 -28.02 -20.35 -17.21
C SER A 21 -27.88 -20.14 -15.70
N ASN A 22 -29.04 -19.87 -15.10
CA ASN A 22 -29.26 -19.75 -13.67
C ASN A 22 -29.14 -21.13 -12.98
N LYS A 23 -28.50 -21.18 -11.81
CA LYS A 23 -28.87 -22.16 -10.79
C LYS A 23 -29.21 -21.44 -9.49
N THR A 24 -30.50 -21.13 -9.41
CA THR A 24 -31.26 -20.98 -8.18
C THR A 24 -31.12 -22.26 -7.35
N TYR A 25 -30.57 -22.15 -6.15
CA TYR A 25 -30.86 -23.10 -5.08
C TYR A 25 -31.71 -22.37 -4.04
N SER A 26 -32.99 -22.74 -4.00
CA SER A 26 -33.90 -22.38 -2.93
C SER A 26 -33.75 -23.34 -1.75
N ARG A 27 -34.12 -22.81 -0.56
CA ARG A 27 -34.78 -23.50 0.57
C ARG A 27 -33.94 -23.74 1.84
N ALA A 28 -34.15 -22.86 2.82
CA ALA A 28 -34.13 -23.18 4.26
C ALA A 28 -35.44 -23.96 4.63
N PRO A 29 -35.58 -24.72 5.75
CA PRO A 29 -35.28 -24.24 7.11
C PRO A 29 -34.83 -25.29 8.18
N ASN A 30 -34.40 -24.74 9.33
CA ASN A 30 -34.43 -25.25 10.73
C ASN A 30 -33.67 -26.54 11.11
N SER A 31 -32.79 -26.47 12.12
CA SER A 31 -33.17 -26.56 13.54
C SER A 31 -31.95 -26.52 14.48
N SER A 32 -32.16 -25.87 15.61
CA SER A 32 -31.30 -25.69 16.78
C SER A 32 -30.63 -26.96 17.32
N THR A 33 -29.34 -26.85 17.65
CA THR A 33 -28.77 -27.46 18.86
C THR A 33 -27.79 -26.47 19.46
N GLN A 34 -28.09 -26.05 20.69
CA GLN A 34 -27.24 -25.21 21.53
C GLN A 34 -26.25 -26.07 22.33
N ALA A 35 -25.15 -25.39 22.71
CA ALA A 35 -24.27 -25.57 23.87
C ALA A 35 -22.92 -26.28 23.65
N PRO A 36 -21.87 -25.96 24.45
CA PRO A 36 -21.75 -24.94 25.51
C PRO A 36 -20.64 -23.90 25.27
N ALA A 37 -20.65 -22.87 26.13
CA ALA A 37 -19.62 -21.85 26.25
C ALA A 37 -18.24 -22.43 26.59
N GLY A 38 -17.22 -21.97 25.87
CA GLY A 38 -15.82 -22.21 26.17
C GLY A 38 -14.97 -21.21 25.41
N SER A 39 -14.42 -20.23 26.14
CA SER A 39 -13.30 -19.36 25.76
C SER A 39 -13.36 -18.73 24.37
N LEU A 40 -13.77 -17.45 24.33
CA LEU A 40 -13.35 -16.53 23.28
C LEU A 40 -11.82 -16.57 23.25
N GLU A 41 -11.24 -17.33 22.34
CA GLU A 41 -9.84 -17.20 22.01
C GLU A 41 -9.64 -15.76 21.55
N GLN A 42 -9.02 -14.96 22.40
CA GLN A 42 -8.51 -13.66 22.02
C GLN A 42 -7.44 -13.92 20.98
N HIS A 43 -7.84 -13.92 19.71
CA HIS A 43 -6.90 -13.77 18.61
C HIS A 43 -6.09 -12.51 18.89
N PRO A 44 -4.74 -12.56 18.88
CA PRO A 44 -3.94 -11.35 18.98
C PRO A 44 -4.42 -10.43 17.85
N LYS A 45 -4.77 -9.20 18.21
CA LYS A 45 -5.10 -8.13 17.26
C LYS A 45 -3.97 -8.13 16.24
N ALA A 46 -4.26 -8.47 14.98
CA ALA A 46 -3.25 -8.56 13.93
C ALA A 46 -2.48 -7.23 13.91
N GLU A 47 -1.15 -7.30 14.04
CA GLU A 47 -0.28 -6.13 13.90
C GLU A 47 -0.55 -5.49 12.54
N GLU A 48 -0.92 -4.21 12.54
CA GLU A 48 -1.18 -3.49 11.31
C GLU A 48 0.17 -3.11 10.68
N ILE A 49 0.48 -3.72 9.54
CA ILE A 49 1.73 -3.46 8.82
C ILE A 49 1.52 -2.25 7.90
N VAL A 50 2.29 -1.19 8.11
CA VAL A 50 2.25 0.02 7.30
C VAL A 50 3.57 0.18 6.56
N LYS A 51 3.51 0.34 5.23
CA LYS A 51 4.71 0.57 4.41
C LYS A 51 5.05 2.05 4.34
N ILE A 52 6.31 2.39 4.63
CA ILE A 52 6.79 3.78 4.55
C ILE A 52 6.67 4.33 3.12
N ALA A 53 6.93 3.48 2.12
CA ALA A 53 6.84 3.85 0.71
C ALA A 53 5.42 4.27 0.29
N ASP A 54 4.37 3.71 0.92
CA ASP A 54 2.99 4.11 0.65
C ASP A 54 2.72 5.52 1.17
N ILE A 55 3.18 5.84 2.38
CA ILE A 55 3.05 7.17 2.98
C ILE A 55 3.79 8.22 2.12
N GLN A 56 5.01 7.93 1.68
CA GLN A 56 5.79 8.86 0.84
C GLN A 56 5.11 9.18 -0.51
N ARG A 57 4.36 8.23 -1.08
CA ARG A 57 3.65 8.40 -2.36
C ARG A 57 2.38 9.23 -2.27
N MET A 58 1.77 9.34 -1.09
CA MET A 58 0.55 10.13 -0.89
C MET A 58 0.77 11.61 -1.26
N ASP A 59 -0.28 12.27 -1.73
CA ASP A 59 -0.27 13.73 -1.88
C ASP A 59 -0.47 14.43 -0.51
N ILE A 60 -0.34 15.76 -0.49
CA ILE A 60 -0.42 16.52 0.76
C ILE A 60 -1.82 16.46 1.41
N ASP A 61 -2.88 16.32 0.62
CA ASP A 61 -4.25 16.26 1.12
C ASP A 61 -4.53 14.91 1.76
N GLN A 62 -4.08 13.83 1.12
CA GLN A 62 -4.11 12.46 1.64
C GLN A 62 -3.30 12.35 2.93
N LEU A 63 -2.10 12.91 2.96
CA LEU A 63 -1.26 12.95 4.16
C LEU A 63 -1.95 13.70 5.31
N ASN A 64 -2.53 14.86 5.03
CA ASN A 64 -3.27 15.64 6.03
C ASN A 64 -4.50 14.88 6.55
N LEU A 65 -5.17 14.10 5.69
CA LEU A 65 -6.30 13.26 6.10
C LEU A 65 -5.83 12.11 7.00
N TYR A 66 -4.81 11.38 6.56
CA TYR A 66 -4.24 10.26 7.30
C TYR A 66 -3.73 10.70 8.68
N ALA A 67 -2.97 11.79 8.72
CA ALA A 67 -2.49 12.38 9.96
C ALA A 67 -3.61 12.71 10.95
N LYS A 68 -4.74 13.24 10.48
CA LYS A 68 -5.91 13.49 11.33
C LYS A 68 -6.53 12.21 11.88
N GLN A 69 -6.53 11.12 11.10
CA GLN A 69 -7.07 9.82 11.53
C GLN A 69 -6.25 9.23 12.66
N ILE A 70 -4.92 9.35 12.61
CA ILE A 70 -4.02 8.92 13.69
C ILE A 70 -3.87 9.95 14.82
N GLY A 71 -4.62 11.05 14.78
CA GLY A 71 -4.71 12.03 15.87
C GLY A 71 -3.63 13.12 15.87
N LEU A 72 -2.81 13.23 14.83
CA LEU A 72 -1.85 14.33 14.68
C LEU A 72 -2.56 15.66 14.41
N LYS A 73 -2.00 16.73 14.97
CA LYS A 73 -2.55 18.10 14.90
C LYS A 73 -1.50 19.09 14.43
N HIS A 74 -1.93 20.27 14.00
CA HIS A 74 -1.05 21.41 13.67
C HIS A 74 -0.04 21.19 12.53
N LEU A 75 -0.40 20.42 11.50
CA LEU A 75 0.50 20.11 10.37
C LEU A 75 0.44 21.12 9.20
N GLY A 76 -0.47 22.10 9.25
CA GLY A 76 -0.77 22.98 8.12
C GLY A 76 0.37 23.90 7.66
N SER A 77 1.44 24.05 8.45
CA SER A 77 2.64 24.82 8.09
C SER A 77 3.83 23.95 7.65
N LEU A 78 3.69 22.63 7.72
CA LEU A 78 4.78 21.70 7.42
C LEU A 78 4.87 21.40 5.93
N THR A 79 6.09 21.14 5.46
CA THR A 79 6.32 20.62 4.11
C THR A 79 5.83 19.17 4.02
N LYS A 80 5.61 18.67 2.80
CA LYS A 80 5.21 17.27 2.57
C LYS A 80 6.10 16.27 3.32
N SER A 81 7.42 16.40 3.17
CA SER A 81 8.38 15.50 3.84
C SER A 81 8.33 15.60 5.37
N GLN A 82 8.08 16.80 5.92
CA GLN A 82 7.88 16.97 7.36
C GLN A 82 6.59 16.29 7.83
N VAL A 83 5.50 16.37 7.06
CA VAL A 83 4.26 15.65 7.39
C VAL A 83 4.47 14.13 7.33
N VAL A 84 5.14 13.63 6.29
CA VAL A 84 5.52 12.21 6.18
C VAL A 84 6.32 11.77 7.39
N PHE A 85 7.33 12.55 7.79
CA PHE A 85 8.14 12.27 8.97
C PHE A 85 7.30 12.18 10.25
N GLU A 86 6.42 13.13 10.51
CA GLU A 86 5.56 13.10 11.71
C GLU A 86 4.62 11.90 11.72
N ILE A 87 4.06 11.52 10.56
CA ILE A 87 3.22 10.32 10.44
C ILE A 87 4.01 9.05 10.72
N VAL A 88 5.15 8.86 10.06
CA VAL A 88 6.01 7.68 10.26
C VAL A 88 6.48 7.61 11.71
N LYS A 89 6.85 8.74 12.31
CA LYS A 89 7.21 8.81 13.73
C LYS A 89 6.07 8.36 14.64
N ALA A 90 4.86 8.88 14.43
CA ALA A 90 3.70 8.53 15.24
C ALA A 90 3.37 7.03 15.17
N ILE A 91 3.43 6.43 13.97
CA ILE A 91 3.24 4.99 13.79
C ILE A 91 4.36 4.21 14.53
N SER A 92 5.61 4.65 14.43
CA SER A 92 6.76 4.00 15.09
C SER A 92 6.66 3.98 16.61
N GLU A 93 5.92 4.92 17.20
CA GLU A 93 5.68 5.00 18.65
C GLU A 93 4.54 4.08 19.09
N ASN A 94 3.72 3.56 18.16
CA ASN A 94 2.61 2.64 18.44
C ASN A 94 3.08 1.18 18.41
N PRO A 95 3.06 0.45 19.55
CA PRO A 95 3.56 -0.92 19.61
C PRO A 95 2.68 -1.96 18.90
N ASN A 96 1.47 -1.57 18.48
CA ASN A 96 0.54 -2.45 17.75
C ASN A 96 0.65 -2.30 16.23
N GLU A 97 1.53 -1.41 15.77
CA GLU A 97 1.74 -1.12 14.36
C GLU A 97 3.19 -1.45 14.01
N VAL A 98 3.40 -2.00 12.81
CA VAL A 98 4.73 -2.36 12.31
C VAL A 98 5.02 -1.54 11.08
N LEU A 99 6.08 -0.73 11.14
CA LEU A 99 6.59 0.00 9.98
C LEU A 99 7.48 -0.90 9.13
N TYR A 100 7.14 -0.97 7.85
CA TYR A 100 7.91 -1.69 6.86
C TYR A 100 8.59 -0.73 5.89
N GLY A 101 9.91 -0.72 5.92
CA GLY A 101 10.77 -0.01 4.97
C GLY A 101 11.30 -0.96 3.90
N GLU A 102 11.33 -0.50 2.64
CA GLU A 102 11.90 -1.26 1.52
C GLU A 102 12.74 -0.35 0.62
N GLY A 103 13.75 -0.92 -0.02
CA GLY A 103 14.65 -0.20 -0.92
C GLY A 103 15.86 -1.03 -1.32
N VAL A 104 16.75 -0.43 -2.09
CA VAL A 104 18.04 -1.04 -2.48
C VAL A 104 19.12 -0.51 -1.54
N LEU A 105 19.85 -1.41 -0.89
CA LEU A 105 20.94 -1.04 0.01
C LEU A 105 22.14 -0.50 -0.77
N GLU A 106 22.54 0.73 -0.47
CA GLU A 106 23.82 1.31 -0.84
C GLU A 106 24.74 1.34 0.37
N ILE A 107 25.91 0.69 0.27
CA ILE A 107 26.90 0.64 1.35
C ILE A 107 28.00 1.65 1.04
N LEU A 108 28.30 2.53 1.99
CA LEU A 108 29.37 3.53 1.88
C LEU A 108 30.71 2.98 2.39
N PRO A 109 31.84 3.61 2.05
CA PRO A 109 33.19 3.12 2.44
C PRO A 109 33.38 2.91 3.95
N ASP A 110 32.66 3.66 4.76
CA ASP A 110 32.71 3.59 6.22
C ASP A 110 31.89 2.42 6.81
N GLY A 111 31.26 1.59 5.96
CA GLY A 111 30.58 0.35 6.34
C GLY A 111 29.11 0.51 6.76
N PHE A 112 28.59 1.73 6.90
CA PHE A 112 27.16 1.99 7.01
C PHE A 112 26.52 2.19 5.63
N GLY A 113 25.19 2.18 5.57
CA GLY A 113 24.49 2.34 4.31
C GLY A 113 23.12 2.97 4.41
N PHE A 114 22.47 3.11 3.27
CA PHE A 114 21.11 3.60 3.14
C PHE A 114 20.27 2.72 2.22
N LEU A 115 19.00 2.48 2.55
CA LEU A 115 18.04 1.91 1.62
C LEU A 115 17.50 3.02 0.72
N ARG A 116 17.89 2.97 -0.56
CA ARG A 116 17.43 3.90 -1.60
C ARG A 116 16.07 3.48 -2.13
N SER A 117 15.17 4.44 -2.23
CA SER A 117 13.81 4.20 -2.73
C SER A 117 13.75 4.26 -4.27
N PRO A 118 13.01 3.33 -4.93
CA PRO A 118 12.71 3.44 -6.35
C PRO A 118 11.89 4.69 -6.68
N ASN A 119 11.11 5.22 -5.71
CA ASN A 119 10.30 6.42 -5.90
C ASN A 119 11.15 7.66 -6.20
N TYR A 120 12.43 7.66 -5.78
CA TYR A 120 13.40 8.73 -6.00
C TYR A 120 14.46 8.36 -7.03
N ASN A 121 14.19 7.37 -7.90
CA ASN A 121 15.14 6.86 -8.90
C ASN A 121 16.48 6.43 -8.29
N TYR A 122 16.47 5.97 -7.04
CA TYR A 122 17.66 5.59 -6.26
C TYR A 122 18.67 6.73 -6.04
N LEU A 123 18.28 7.98 -6.28
CA LEU A 123 19.10 9.14 -5.96
C LEU A 123 19.12 9.39 -4.45
N PRO A 124 20.20 9.97 -3.91
CA PRO A 124 20.26 10.31 -2.50
C PRO A 124 19.13 11.25 -2.08
N SER A 125 18.41 10.86 -1.04
CA SER A 125 17.27 11.58 -0.47
C SER A 125 17.41 11.71 1.05
N ALA A 126 16.84 12.77 1.61
CA ALA A 126 16.72 12.94 3.06
C ALA A 126 15.76 11.91 3.71
N GLU A 127 14.95 11.23 2.89
CA GLU A 127 13.97 10.23 3.33
C GLU A 127 14.49 8.79 3.22
N ASP A 128 15.77 8.60 2.87
CA ASP A 128 16.38 7.27 2.80
C ASP A 128 16.57 6.66 4.19
N ILE A 129 16.41 5.33 4.28
CA ILE A 129 16.47 4.62 5.57
C ILE A 129 17.92 4.27 5.88
N TYR A 130 18.43 4.79 6.99
CA TYR A 130 19.76 4.46 7.49
C TYR A 130 19.84 3.00 7.93
N VAL A 131 20.95 2.33 7.59
CA VAL A 131 21.30 0.98 8.03
C VAL A 131 22.68 1.04 8.68
N SER A 132 22.73 0.64 9.96
CA SER A 132 23.99 0.61 10.71
C SER A 132 24.91 -0.52 10.21
N PRO A 133 26.24 -0.35 10.35
CA PRO A 133 27.15 -1.49 10.31
C PRO A 133 26.77 -2.47 11.44
N ALA A 134 26.90 -3.77 11.17
CA ALA A 134 26.57 -4.83 12.15
C ALA A 134 27.63 -4.97 13.24
#